data_AF-A0A2D4LQ31-F1
#
_entry.id   AF-A0A2D4LQ31-F1
#
_cell.length_a   1.000
_cell.length_b   1.000
_cell.length_c   1.000
_cell.angle_alpha   90.00
_cell.angle_beta   90.00
_cell.angle_gamma   90.00
#
_symmetry.space_group_name_H-M   'P 1'
#
loop_
_entity.id
_entity.type
_entity.pdbx_description
1 polymer ?
#
loop_
_entity_poly.entity_id
_entity_poly.type
_entity_poly.pdbx_seq_one_letter_code
_entity_poly.pdbx_strand_id
1 'polypeptide(L)'
;FKHQGETYFIEPLKLSESGSHAIYKNENVEKEDETLKICVVTQTTWESDEPIKKISQLTNTPEQDRYLQVKKYIEFYVVVDNRMYRHYNSKKHPIKRKVYEIVNHLNMIYRPLNFYIALIGLEIWSNRDKINIEPDAGITLKSFGEWRENVL
;
A
#
# COMPACT_ATOMS: atom_id res chain seq x y z
N PHE A 1 9.38 26.97 4.88
CA PHE A 1 10.54 26.21 5.38
C PHE A 1 11.83 26.96 5.05
N LYS A 2 12.96 26.65 5.71
CA LYS A 2 14.25 27.30 5.44
C LYS A 2 15.20 26.34 4.72
N HIS A 3 15.90 26.83 3.71
CA HIS A 3 16.94 26.08 2.99
C HIS A 3 18.08 27.02 2.60
N GLN A 4 19.33 26.65 2.92
CA GLN A 4 20.53 27.45 2.65
C GLN A 4 20.45 28.91 3.16
N GLY A 5 19.85 29.12 4.34
CA GLY A 5 19.69 30.45 4.93
C GLY A 5 18.48 31.25 4.41
N GLU A 6 17.84 30.79 3.34
CA GLU A 6 16.71 31.44 2.69
C GLU A 6 15.37 30.87 3.17
N THR A 7 14.34 31.72 3.24
CA THR A 7 12.98 31.32 3.67
C THR A 7 12.05 31.14 2.47
N TYR A 8 11.36 30.01 2.43
CA TYR A 8 10.45 29.60 1.36
C TYR A 8 9.03 29.33 1.90
N PHE A 9 8.01 29.65 1.10
CA PHE A 9 6.60 29.33 1.34
C PHE A 9 6.12 28.23 0.41
N ILE A 10 5.16 27.43 0.89
CA ILE A 10 4.53 26.37 0.10
C ILE A 10 3.01 26.61 0.12
N GLU A 11 2.36 26.58 -1.04
CA GLU A 11 0.90 26.72 -1.15
C GLU A 11 0.31 25.60 -2.04
N PRO A 12 -0.75 24.90 -1.60
CA PRO A 12 -1.41 23.89 -2.43
C PRO A 12 -2.15 24.51 -3.62
N LEU A 13 -2.02 23.90 -4.79
CA LEU A 13 -2.70 24.32 -6.02
C LEU A 13 -4.14 23.79 -6.01
N LYS A 14 -5.12 24.70 -5.94
CA LYS A 14 -6.56 24.40 -5.76
C LYS A 14 -7.21 23.57 -6.88
N LEU A 15 -6.53 23.32 -8.00
CA LEU A 15 -7.07 22.63 -9.19
C LEU A 15 -6.36 21.30 -9.54
N SER A 16 -5.48 20.78 -8.67
CA SER A 16 -4.79 19.51 -8.92
C SER A 16 -5.45 18.36 -8.14
N GLU A 17 -6.06 17.40 -8.84
CA GLU A 17 -6.48 16.12 -8.25
C GLU A 17 -5.30 15.34 -7.62
N SER A 18 -4.06 15.76 -7.88
CA SER A 18 -2.81 15.12 -7.44
C SER A 18 -2.16 15.77 -6.20
N GLY A 19 -2.76 16.79 -5.58
CA GLY A 19 -2.19 17.41 -4.36
C GLY A 19 -0.87 18.18 -4.59
N SER A 20 -0.71 18.80 -5.75
CA SER A 20 0.48 19.59 -6.11
C SER A 20 0.57 20.92 -5.33
N HIS A 21 1.79 21.39 -5.05
CA HIS A 21 2.04 22.64 -4.32
C HIS A 21 3.01 23.55 -5.08
N ALA A 22 2.87 24.87 -4.95
CA ALA A 22 3.81 25.89 -5.41
C ALA A 22 4.81 26.27 -4.31
N ILE A 23 6.03 26.65 -4.67
CA ILE A 23 7.07 27.10 -3.74
C ILE A 23 7.50 28.52 -4.10
N TYR A 24 7.47 29.44 -3.13
CA TYR A 24 7.86 30.84 -3.31
C TYR A 24 9.03 31.18 -2.39
N LYS A 25 9.96 32.03 -2.85
CA LYS A 25 10.98 32.63 -1.97
C LYS A 25 10.38 33.88 -1.32
N ASN A 26 10.61 34.06 -0.01
CA ASN A 26 9.98 35.13 0.79
C ASN A 26 10.16 36.54 0.20
N GLU A 27 11.29 36.78 -0.47
CA GLU A 27 11.59 38.08 -1.10
C GLU A 27 10.70 38.43 -2.30
N ASN A 28 10.06 37.43 -2.93
CA ASN A 28 9.23 37.61 -4.12
C ASN A 28 7.72 37.58 -3.79
N VAL A 29 7.36 37.53 -2.51
CA VAL A 29 5.97 37.58 -2.07
C VAL A 29 5.59 39.04 -1.91
N GLU A 30 4.76 39.56 -2.83
CA GLU A 30 4.14 40.87 -2.65
C GLU A 30 3.41 40.88 -1.30
N LYS A 31 3.71 41.89 -0.46
CA LYS A 31 3.18 41.99 0.90
C LYS A 31 1.70 42.42 0.87
N GLU A 32 0.84 41.52 0.40
CA GLU A 32 -0.59 41.61 0.68
C GLU A 32 -0.90 40.80 1.94
N ASP A 33 -1.22 41.55 3.00
CA ASP A 33 -1.71 41.16 4.31
C ASP A 33 -0.97 40.02 5.05
N GLU A 34 -0.42 40.38 6.21
CA GLU A 34 0.19 39.53 7.24
C GLU A 34 -0.79 38.55 7.91
N THR A 35 -1.60 37.84 7.12
CA THR A 35 -2.30 36.65 7.61
C THR A 35 -1.46 35.44 7.26
N LEU A 36 -0.85 34.84 8.29
CA LEU A 36 -0.30 33.50 8.20
C LEU A 36 -1.40 32.58 7.62
N LYS A 37 -1.31 32.29 6.33
CA LYS A 37 -2.17 31.33 5.62
C LYS A 37 -1.80 29.93 6.11
N ILE A 38 -2.28 29.60 7.31
CA ILE A 38 -2.32 28.22 7.80
C ILE A 38 -3.28 27.50 6.87
N CYS A 39 -2.87 26.32 6.39
CA CYS A 39 -3.66 25.50 5.47
C CYS A 39 -4.96 25.03 6.14
N VAL A 40 -5.97 25.88 6.07
CA VAL A 40 -7.37 25.57 6.38
C VAL A 40 -8.08 25.68 5.04
N VAL A 41 -8.63 24.55 4.58
CA VAL A 41 -9.32 24.47 3.29
C VAL A 41 -10.58 25.33 3.36
N THR A 42 -10.56 26.47 2.67
CA THR A 42 -11.78 27.20 2.28
C THR A 42 -11.73 27.45 0.77
N GLN A 43 -12.75 26.92 0.09
CA GLN A 43 -12.90 26.98 -1.36
C GLN A 43 -13.16 28.43 -1.79
N THR A 44 -12.23 29.02 -2.53
CA THR A 44 -12.48 30.19 -3.37
C THR A 44 -11.65 30.08 -4.64
N THR A 45 -12.37 29.99 -5.75
CA THR A 45 -11.95 29.94 -7.15
C THR A 45 -11.51 31.33 -7.60
N TRP A 46 -10.27 31.49 -8.06
CA TRP A 46 -9.83 32.69 -8.76
C TRP A 46 -8.91 32.27 -9.93
N GLU A 47 -9.35 32.65 -11.12
CA GLU A 47 -8.67 32.47 -12.41
C GLU A 47 -7.46 33.40 -12.50
N SER A 48 -6.27 32.86 -12.78
CA SER A 48 -5.28 33.58 -13.58
C SER A 48 -4.37 32.59 -14.31
N ASP A 49 -4.34 32.76 -15.63
CA ASP A 49 -3.54 32.03 -16.59
C ASP A 49 -2.10 32.55 -16.58
N GLU A 50 -1.13 31.66 -16.36
CA GLU A 50 0.12 31.61 -17.13
C GLU A 50 0.87 30.28 -16.86
N PRO A 51 1.30 29.52 -17.89
CA PRO A 51 1.91 28.21 -17.68
C PRO A 51 3.40 28.38 -17.35
N ILE A 52 3.73 28.50 -16.06
CA ILE A 52 5.12 28.55 -15.62
C ILE A 52 5.73 27.13 -15.64
N LYS A 53 6.75 27.01 -16.49
CA LYS A 53 7.70 25.90 -16.71
C LYS A 53 7.73 24.86 -15.58
N LYS A 54 7.15 23.70 -15.88
CA LYS A 54 7.11 22.47 -15.08
C LYS A 54 8.54 21.95 -14.87
N ILE A 55 9.10 22.08 -13.66
CA ILE A 55 10.38 21.47 -13.30
C ILE A 55 10.20 20.64 -12.03
N SER A 56 10.66 19.39 -12.11
CA SER A 56 10.66 18.33 -11.10
C SER A 56 9.35 17.57 -10.87
N GLN A 57 8.94 16.79 -11.88
CA GLN A 57 8.29 15.51 -11.59
C GLN A 57 9.40 14.54 -11.17
N LEU A 58 9.26 13.88 -10.01
CA LEU A 58 10.12 12.76 -9.66
C LEU A 58 9.87 11.68 -10.71
N THR A 59 10.70 11.65 -11.75
CA THR A 59 10.50 10.76 -12.90
C THR A 59 11.29 9.51 -12.58
N ASN A 60 10.61 8.36 -12.51
CA ASN A 60 11.29 7.08 -12.44
C ASN A 60 12.30 6.98 -13.59
N THR A 61 13.38 6.24 -13.38
CA THR A 61 14.24 5.91 -14.52
C THR A 61 13.46 5.03 -15.50
N PRO A 62 13.78 5.07 -16.81
CA PRO A 62 13.14 4.18 -17.79
C PRO A 62 13.22 2.70 -17.42
N GLU A 63 14.27 2.29 -16.69
CA GLU A 63 14.42 0.94 -16.17
C GLU A 63 13.45 0.63 -15.03
N GLN A 64 13.23 1.57 -14.10
CA GLN A 64 12.26 1.43 -13.02
C GLN A 64 10.82 1.34 -13.56
N ASP A 65 10.47 2.17 -14.55
CA ASP A 65 9.15 2.11 -15.17
C ASP A 65 8.92 0.78 -15.89
N ARG A 66 9.92 0.30 -16.64
CA ARG A 66 9.88 -1.04 -17.26
C ARG A 66 9.70 -2.12 -16.21
N TYR A 67 10.47 -2.07 -15.12
CA TYR A 67 10.36 -3.05 -14.03
C TYR A 67 8.96 -3.06 -13.41
N LEU A 68 8.34 -1.90 -13.16
CA LEU A 68 6.98 -1.82 -12.60
C LEU A 68 5.88 -2.28 -13.57
N GLN A 69 6.09 -2.10 -14.87
CA GLN A 69 5.13 -2.54 -15.90
C GLN A 69 5.14 -4.05 -16.13
N VAL A 70 6.24 -4.74 -15.81
CA VAL A 70 6.31 -6.21 -15.92
C VAL A 70 5.37 -6.87 -14.92
N LYS A 71 4.53 -7.77 -15.42
CA LYS A 71 3.64 -8.61 -14.62
C LYS A 71 4.45 -9.54 -13.71
N LYS A 72 4.15 -9.50 -12.42
CA LYS A 72 4.80 -10.31 -11.38
C LYS A 72 3.81 -11.27 -10.76
N TYR A 73 4.30 -12.38 -10.26
CA TYR A 73 3.49 -13.41 -9.63
C TYR A 73 3.93 -13.57 -8.18
N ILE A 74 2.96 -13.65 -7.27
CA ILE A 74 3.18 -14.03 -5.88
C ILE A 74 2.60 -15.43 -5.72
N GLU A 75 3.48 -16.39 -5.47
CA GLU A 75 3.07 -17.73 -5.09
C GLU A 75 2.52 -17.71 -3.67
N PHE A 76 1.28 -18.13 -3.52
CA PHE A 76 0.55 -18.06 -2.27
C PHE A 76 0.21 -19.46 -1.79
N TYR A 77 0.71 -19.81 -0.61
CA TYR A 77 0.43 -21.07 0.06
C TYR A 77 -0.34 -20.78 1.35
N VAL A 78 -1.46 -21.46 1.55
CA VAL A 78 -2.33 -21.24 2.70
C VAL A 78 -2.34 -22.49 3.58
N VAL A 79 -2.15 -22.30 4.88
CA VAL A 79 -2.33 -23.34 5.89
C VAL A 79 -3.48 -22.93 6.80
N VAL A 80 -4.39 -23.86 7.05
CA VAL A 80 -5.54 -23.67 7.93
C VAL A 80 -5.40 -24.58 9.13
N ASP A 81 -5.35 -23.98 10.32
CA ASP A 81 -5.22 -24.70 11.58
C ASP A 81 -6.46 -25.54 11.92
N ASN A 82 -6.30 -26.43 12.90
CA ASN A 82 -7.33 -27.34 13.34
C ASN A 82 -8.49 -26.60 14.00
N ARG A 83 -8.20 -25.53 14.74
CA ARG A 83 -9.23 -24.69 15.36
C ARG A 83 -10.17 -24.11 14.31
N MET A 84 -9.64 -23.56 13.22
CA MET A 84 -10.43 -23.05 12.10
C MET A 84 -11.14 -24.18 11.35
N TYR A 85 -10.50 -25.33 11.16
CA TYR A 85 -11.18 -26.50 10.60
C TYR A 85 -12.44 -26.90 11.39
N ARG A 86 -12.32 -26.96 12.73
CA ARG A 86 -13.44 -27.25 13.63
C ARG A 86 -14.49 -26.15 13.61
N HIS A 87 -14.09 -24.88 13.51
CA HIS A 87 -15.02 -23.75 13.38
C HIS A 87 -15.92 -23.87 12.15
N TYR A 88 -15.39 -24.37 11.02
CA TYR A 88 -16.18 -24.68 9.82
C TYR A 88 -16.89 -26.04 9.89
N ASN A 89 -17.33 -26.45 11.06
CA ASN A 89 -18.05 -27.72 11.31
C ASN A 89 -17.28 -28.95 10.81
N SER A 90 -15.95 -28.91 10.85
CA SER A 90 -15.08 -29.98 10.32
C SER A 90 -15.35 -30.33 8.85
N LYS A 91 -15.72 -29.32 8.05
CA LYS A 91 -15.95 -29.46 6.60
C LYS A 91 -14.89 -28.69 5.83
N LYS A 92 -14.20 -29.37 4.92
CA LYS A 92 -13.16 -28.75 4.07
C LYS A 92 -13.74 -27.80 3.02
N HIS A 93 -14.95 -28.07 2.53
CA HIS A 93 -15.53 -27.31 1.40
C HIS A 93 -15.78 -25.82 1.73
N PRO A 94 -16.42 -25.45 2.86
CA PRO A 94 -16.55 -24.04 3.26
C PRO A 94 -15.21 -23.31 3.40
N ILE A 95 -14.18 -23.99 3.93
CA ILE A 95 -12.83 -23.43 4.08
C ILE A 95 -12.22 -23.16 2.71
N LYS A 96 -12.26 -24.13 1.79
CA LYS A 96 -11.75 -23.96 0.42
C LYS A 96 -12.42 -22.78 -0.28
N ARG A 97 -13.75 -22.68 -0.18
CA ARG A 97 -14.51 -21.53 -0.72
C ARG A 97 -13.99 -20.22 -0.14
N LYS A 98 -13.82 -20.14 1.18
CA LYS A 98 -13.33 -18.92 1.84
C LYS A 98 -11.92 -18.54 1.39
N VAL A 99 -11.03 -19.51 1.21
CA VAL A 99 -9.66 -19.28 0.70
C VAL A 99 -9.70 -18.74 -0.73
N TYR A 100 -10.54 -19.31 -1.62
CA TYR A 100 -10.69 -18.79 -2.98
C TYR A 100 -11.26 -17.37 -3.01
N GLU A 101 -12.23 -17.06 -2.14
CA GLU A 101 -12.71 -15.69 -1.99
C GLU A 101 -11.59 -14.74 -1.58
N ILE A 102 -10.76 -15.09 -0.59
CA ILE A 102 -9.61 -14.28 -0.17
C ILE A 102 -8.65 -14.04 -1.33
N VAL A 103 -8.28 -15.09 -2.06
CA VAL A 103 -7.36 -14.99 -3.21
C VAL A 103 -7.94 -14.10 -4.32
N ASN A 104 -9.23 -14.19 -4.59
CA ASN A 104 -9.90 -13.30 -5.55
C ASN A 104 -9.85 -11.84 -5.11
N HIS A 105 -10.10 -11.55 -3.83
CA HIS A 105 -9.99 -10.19 -3.28
C HIS A 105 -8.55 -9.67 -3.35
N LEU A 106 -7.56 -10.48 -2.99
CA LEU A 106 -6.16 -10.09 -3.10
C LEU A 106 -5.80 -9.79 -4.57
N ASN A 107 -6.23 -10.62 -5.51
CA ASN A 107 -6.02 -10.34 -6.93
C ASN A 107 -6.66 -9.03 -7.40
N MET A 108 -7.82 -8.64 -6.87
CA MET A 108 -8.40 -7.33 -7.15
C MET A 108 -7.55 -6.18 -6.62
N ILE A 109 -7.06 -6.29 -5.38
CA ILE A 109 -6.25 -5.27 -4.71
C ILE A 109 -4.88 -5.10 -5.40
N TYR A 110 -4.24 -6.19 -5.80
CA TYR A 110 -2.89 -6.18 -6.36
C TYR A 110 -2.82 -5.97 -7.89
N ARG A 111 -3.96 -6.06 -8.60
CA ARG A 111 -4.03 -5.84 -10.05
C ARG A 111 -3.44 -4.50 -10.52
N PRO A 112 -3.70 -3.35 -9.86
CA PRO A 112 -3.12 -2.06 -10.27
C PRO A 112 -1.58 -2.01 -10.17
N LEU A 113 -0.98 -2.89 -9.37
CA LEU A 113 0.47 -3.01 -9.19
C LEU A 113 1.10 -4.03 -10.16
N ASN A 114 0.33 -4.54 -11.14
CA ASN A 114 0.74 -5.63 -12.04
C ASN A 114 1.21 -6.91 -11.31
N PHE A 115 0.72 -7.15 -10.10
CA PHE A 115 0.94 -8.41 -9.39
C PHE A 115 -0.27 -9.34 -9.54
N TYR A 116 0.01 -10.63 -9.68
CA TYR A 116 -0.99 -11.70 -9.68
C TYR A 116 -0.70 -12.70 -8.57
N ILE A 117 -1.68 -12.94 -7.72
CA ILE A 117 -1.62 -13.91 -6.63
C ILE A 117 -2.03 -15.27 -7.18
N ALA A 118 -1.08 -16.21 -7.22
CA ALA A 118 -1.32 -17.58 -7.62
C ALA A 118 -1.40 -18.47 -6.37
N LEU A 119 -2.58 -19.02 -6.07
CA LEU A 119 -2.72 -20.00 -4.99
C LEU A 119 -2.08 -21.32 -5.43
N ILE A 120 -0.88 -21.62 -4.94
CA ILE A 120 -0.11 -22.81 -5.30
C ILE A 120 -0.37 -23.99 -4.36
N GLY A 121 -0.91 -23.73 -3.16
CA GLY A 121 -1.17 -24.78 -2.19
C GLY A 121 -2.15 -24.36 -1.10
N LEU A 122 -2.92 -25.34 -0.63
CA LEU A 122 -3.82 -25.19 0.51
C LEU A 122 -3.73 -26.46 1.37
N GLU A 123 -3.19 -26.32 2.57
CA GLU A 123 -3.15 -27.36 3.57
C GLU A 123 -4.17 -27.09 4.68
N ILE A 124 -4.92 -28.11 5.08
CA ILE A 124 -5.91 -28.02 6.16
C ILE A 124 -5.56 -29.08 7.20
N TRP A 125 -5.19 -28.65 8.40
CA TRP A 125 -4.84 -29.52 9.53
C TRP A 125 -6.09 -30.12 10.17
N SER A 126 -6.73 -31.07 9.48
CA SER A 126 -8.02 -31.63 9.89
C SER A 126 -7.97 -32.55 11.12
N ASN A 127 -6.81 -33.15 11.40
CA ASN A 127 -6.66 -34.11 12.51
C ASN A 127 -6.23 -33.40 13.79
N ARG A 128 -5.10 -32.68 13.72
CA ARG A 128 -4.53 -31.85 14.78
C ARG A 128 -3.61 -30.81 14.15
N ASP A 129 -3.28 -29.77 14.89
CA ASP A 129 -2.26 -28.82 14.49
C ASP A 129 -0.89 -29.51 14.35
N LYS A 130 -0.14 -29.15 13.31
CA LYS A 130 1.22 -29.68 13.09
C LYS A 130 2.29 -28.91 13.85
N ILE A 131 1.93 -27.75 14.39
CA ILE A 131 2.74 -26.94 15.30
C ILE A 131 1.95 -26.67 16.58
N ASN A 132 2.64 -26.24 17.62
CA ASN A 132 1.97 -25.68 18.78
C ASN A 132 1.54 -24.24 18.49
N ILE A 133 0.25 -23.94 18.61
CA ILE A 133 -0.31 -22.61 18.36
C ILE A 133 -0.46 -21.89 19.70
N GLU A 134 0.34 -20.86 19.89
CA GLU A 134 0.39 -20.06 21.12
C GLU A 134 -0.36 -18.73 20.94
N PRO A 135 -0.88 -18.12 22.03
CA PRO A 135 -1.50 -16.78 21.97
C PRO A 135 -0.53 -15.71 21.45
N ASP A 136 0.77 -15.89 21.70
CA ASP A 136 1.82 -15.04 21.13
C ASP A 136 2.03 -15.35 19.64
N ALA A 137 1.75 -14.36 18.80
CA ALA A 137 1.86 -14.51 17.35
C ALA A 137 3.32 -14.69 16.88
N GLY A 138 4.30 -14.13 17.59
CA GLY A 138 5.72 -14.28 17.26
C GLY A 138 6.21 -15.71 17.49
N ILE A 139 5.79 -16.34 18.61
CA ILE A 139 6.09 -17.74 18.90
C ILE A 139 5.43 -18.67 17.87
N THR A 140 4.16 -18.43 17.55
CA THR A 140 3.45 -19.21 16.52
C THR A 140 4.09 -19.05 15.15
N LEU A 141 4.48 -17.83 14.75
CA LEU A 141 5.14 -17.56 13.48
C LEU A 141 6.49 -18.26 13.37
N LYS A 142 7.29 -18.24 14.45
CA LYS A 142 8.57 -18.97 14.51
C LYS A 142 8.36 -20.46 14.32
N SER A 143 7.44 -21.06 15.08
CA SER A 143 7.13 -22.49 15.01
C SER A 143 6.59 -22.89 13.62
N PHE A 144 5.78 -22.03 13.01
CA PHE A 144 5.30 -22.22 11.64
C PHE A 144 6.43 -22.17 10.60
N GLY A 145 7.38 -21.24 10.75
CA GLY A 145 8.56 -21.14 9.90
C GLY A 145 9.44 -22.39 9.99
N GLU A 146 9.72 -22.85 11.21
CA GLU A 146 10.47 -24.09 11.45
C GLU A 146 9.75 -25.32 10.85
N TRP A 147 8.43 -25.43 11.04
CA TRP A 147 7.66 -26.51 10.43
C TRP A 147 7.72 -26.46 8.91
N ARG A 148 7.58 -25.28 8.31
CA ARG A 148 7.66 -25.10 6.85
C ARG A 148 9.01 -25.60 6.33
N GLU A 149 10.12 -25.19 6.93
CA GLU A 149 11.47 -25.59 6.47
C GLU A 149 11.74 -27.10 6.55
N ASN A 150 11.10 -27.79 7.50
CA ASN A 150 11.36 -29.22 7.74
C ASN A 150 10.37 -30.16 7.05
N VAL A 151 9.20 -29.67 6.63
CA VAL A 151 8.09 -30.52 6.16
C VAL A 151 7.60 -30.15 4.76
N LEU A 152 7.67 -28.87 4.37
CA LEU A 152 7.22 -28.36 3.07
C LEU A 152 8.40 -28.09 2.15
#